data_AF-A0A2P8WFH2-F1
#
_entry.id   AF-A0A2P8WFH2-F1
#
_cell.length_a   1.000
_cell.length_b   1.000
_cell.length_c   1.000
_cell.angle_alpha   90.00
_cell.angle_beta   90.00
_cell.angle_gamma   90.00
#
_symmetry.space_group_name_H-M   'P 1'
#
loop_
_entity.id
_entity.type
_entity.pdbx_description
1 polymer ?
#
loop_
_entity_poly.entity_id
_entity_poly.type
_entity_poly.pdbx_seq_one_letter_code
_entity_poly.pdbx_strand_id
1 'polypeptide(L)'
;MPVHTLWQDTLTVFWGDWLDLRVRIPQVAASGLVSPLIYILAFGLGLGNTIDRVTTPSAGDTYLEFILPGMVALSSMVISFGGTTFSICGDRLFTKTFEEMLLYPVHPLALHLGKMLAGVV
;
A
#
# COMPACT_ATOMS: atom_id res chain seq x y z
N MET A 1 29.68 14.99 0.27
CA MET A 1 28.77 14.60 -0.83
C MET A 1 27.42 15.21 -0.52
N PRO A 2 26.87 16.08 -1.38
CA PRO A 2 25.75 16.93 -0.99
C PRO A 2 24.47 16.10 -0.87
N VAL A 3 23.78 16.22 0.27
CA VAL A 3 22.47 15.57 0.56
C VAL A 3 21.43 15.86 -0.52
N HIS A 4 21.60 16.95 -1.28
CA HIS A 4 20.79 17.31 -2.43
C HIS A 4 20.74 16.22 -3.52
N THR A 5 21.83 15.46 -3.73
CA THR A 5 21.83 14.38 -4.74
C THR A 5 21.06 13.15 -4.26
N LEU A 6 21.04 12.86 -2.96
CA LEU A 6 20.29 11.72 -2.41
C LEU A 6 18.79 11.82 -2.67
N TRP A 7 18.23 13.01 -2.45
CA TRP A 7 16.81 13.24 -2.71
C TRP A 7 16.47 13.07 -4.19
N GLN A 8 17.34 13.59 -5.07
CA GLN A 8 17.18 13.46 -6.52
C GLN A 8 17.29 11.99 -6.97
N ASP A 9 18.28 11.25 -6.46
CA ASP A 9 18.49 9.83 -6.74
C ASP A 9 17.31 8.97 -6.23
N THR A 10 16.74 9.31 -5.07
CA THR A 10 15.54 8.64 -4.56
C THR A 10 14.33 8.92 -5.46
N LEU A 11 14.15 10.17 -5.89
CA LEU A 11 13.04 10.55 -6.76
C LEU A 11 13.15 9.92 -8.15
N THR A 12 14.35 9.76 -8.71
CA THR A 12 14.53 9.13 -10.03
C THR A 12 14.18 7.64 -10.00
N VAL A 13 14.58 6.92 -8.94
CA VAL A 13 14.20 5.52 -8.73
C VAL A 13 12.69 5.40 -8.52
N PHE A 14 12.12 6.22 -7.64
CA PHE A 14 10.67 6.24 -7.39
C PHE A 14 9.86 6.53 -8.67
N TRP A 15 10.33 7.46 -9.50
CA TRP A 15 9.65 7.86 -10.72
C TRP A 15 9.51 6.69 -11.71
N GLY A 16 10.53 5.84 -11.82
CA GLY A 16 10.49 4.63 -12.65
C GLY A 16 9.37 3.67 -12.19
N ASP A 17 9.38 3.32 -10.90
CA ASP A 17 8.39 2.41 -10.33
C ASP A 17 6.95 3.01 -10.39
N TRP A 18 6.82 4.33 -10.22
CA TRP A 18 5.55 5.06 -10.33
C TRP A 18 4.92 4.97 -11.73
N LEU A 19 5.74 5.03 -12.78
CA LEU A 19 5.30 4.93 -14.17
C LEU A 19 4.69 3.56 -14.49
N ASP A 20 5.20 2.50 -13.88
CA ASP A 20 4.66 1.15 -14.00
C ASP A 20 3.40 0.97 -13.15
N LEU A 21 3.40 1.55 -11.95
CA LEU A 21 2.27 1.48 -11.03
C LEU A 21 1.04 2.19 -11.61
N ARG A 22 1.20 3.37 -12.23
CA ARG A 22 0.08 4.22 -12.69
C ARG A 22 -0.93 3.49 -13.60
N VAL A 23 -0.45 2.54 -14.41
CA VAL A 23 -1.29 1.77 -15.33
C VAL A 23 -2.07 0.69 -14.60
N ARG A 24 -1.51 0.19 -13.48
CA ARG A 24 -2.07 -0.88 -12.65
C ARG A 24 -2.91 -0.39 -11.48
N ILE A 25 -2.82 0.90 -11.11
CA ILE A 25 -3.62 1.54 -10.04
C ILE A 25 -5.10 1.12 -10.08
N PRO A 26 -5.85 1.22 -11.19
CA PRO A 26 -7.27 0.88 -11.16
C PRO A 26 -7.51 -0.61 -10.86
N GLN A 27 -6.66 -1.50 -11.35
CA GLN A 27 -6.76 -2.94 -11.10
C GLN A 27 -6.39 -3.29 -9.65
N VAL A 28 -5.32 -2.69 -9.12
CA VAL A 28 -4.86 -2.88 -7.74
C VAL A 28 -5.89 -2.33 -6.75
N ALA A 29 -6.40 -1.12 -6.98
CA ALA A 29 -7.45 -0.52 -6.16
C ALA A 29 -8.75 -1.32 -6.20
N ALA A 30 -9.20 -1.73 -7.39
CA ALA A 30 -10.44 -2.50 -7.54
C ALA A 30 -10.35 -3.87 -6.84
N SER A 31 -9.23 -4.59 -7.00
CA SER A 31 -9.03 -5.89 -6.35
C SER A 31 -8.82 -5.77 -4.83
N GLY A 32 -8.12 -4.74 -4.38
CA GLY A 32 -7.86 -4.48 -2.97
C GLY A 32 -9.11 -4.05 -2.19
N LEU A 33 -10.03 -3.33 -2.82
CA LEU A 33 -11.26 -2.83 -2.19
C LEU A 33 -12.36 -3.88 -2.02
N VAL A 34 -12.24 -5.06 -2.65
CA VAL A 34 -13.26 -6.12 -2.55
C VAL A 34 -13.45 -6.55 -1.09
N SER A 35 -12.36 -6.83 -0.38
CA SER A 35 -12.40 -7.27 1.02
C SER A 35 -13.06 -6.24 1.95
N PRO A 36 -12.63 -4.97 2.01
CA PRO A 36 -13.27 -3.97 2.87
C PRO A 36 -14.72 -3.68 2.47
N LEU A 37 -15.09 -3.74 1.18
CA LEU A 37 -16.49 -3.58 0.77
C LEU A 37 -17.40 -4.71 1.26
N ILE A 38 -16.94 -5.96 1.19
CA ILE A 38 -17.68 -7.11 1.73
C ILE A 38 -17.86 -6.95 3.24
N TYR A 39 -16.81 -6.50 3.94
CA TYR A 39 -16.88 -6.22 5.38
C TYR A 39 -17.90 -5.12 5.69
N ILE A 40 -17.87 -3.98 4.99
CA ILE A 40 -18.84 -2.89 5.20
C ILE A 40 -20.27 -3.39 4.94
N LEU A 41 -20.51 -4.23 3.93
CA LEU A 41 -21.83 -4.82 3.69
C LEU A 41 -22.26 -5.77 4.83
N ALA A 42 -21.38 -6.68 5.25
CA ALA A 42 -21.68 -7.66 6.29
C ALA A 42 -21.93 -7.00 7.66
N PHE A 43 -21.05 -6.07 8.05
CA PHE A 43 -21.13 -5.37 9.32
C PHE A 43 -22.07 -4.16 9.29
N GLY A 44 -22.29 -3.52 8.14
CA GLY A 44 -23.23 -2.40 8.03
C GLY A 44 -24.70 -2.84 7.96
N LEU A 45 -25.02 -3.87 7.17
CA LEU A 45 -26.41 -4.32 7.01
C LEU A 45 -26.82 -5.41 8.02
N GLY A 46 -25.87 -6.23 8.47
CA GLY A 46 -26.14 -7.36 9.36
C GLY A 46 -25.87 -7.04 10.83
N LEU A 47 -24.58 -7.02 11.19
CA LEU A 47 -24.14 -7.02 12.59
C LEU A 47 -24.21 -5.64 13.27
N GLY A 48 -24.03 -4.56 12.54
CA GLY A 48 -23.96 -3.19 13.07
C GLY A 48 -25.27 -2.77 13.70
N ASN A 49 -26.41 -3.04 13.02
CA ASN A 49 -27.74 -2.72 13.54
C ASN A 49 -28.11 -3.52 14.81
N THR A 50 -27.55 -4.72 15.01
CA THR A 50 -27.82 -5.52 16.21
C THR A 50 -26.91 -5.11 17.36
N ILE A 51 -25.64 -4.78 17.08
CA ILE A 51 -24.68 -4.33 18.09
C ILE A 51 -24.99 -2.91 18.57
N ASP A 52 -25.39 -1.99 17.69
CA ASP A 52 -25.77 -0.61 18.07
C ASP A 52 -26.96 -0.56 19.04
N ARG A 53 -27.81 -1.61 19.04
CA ARG A 53 -28.94 -1.72 19.97
C ARG A 53 -28.56 -2.30 21.33
N VAL A 54 -27.43 -2.99 21.43
CA VAL A 54 -27.02 -3.75 22.63
C VAL A 54 -25.88 -3.05 23.36
N THR A 55 -25.02 -2.31 22.65
CA THR A 55 -23.81 -1.71 23.20
C THR A 55 -23.55 -0.35 22.56
N THR A 56 -23.36 0.69 23.37
CA THR A 56 -22.86 1.99 22.89
C THR A 56 -21.35 1.90 22.65
N PRO A 57 -20.84 2.26 21.45
CA PRO A 57 -19.41 2.26 21.16
C PRO A 57 -18.64 3.25 22.05
N SER A 58 -17.38 2.94 22.34
CA SER A 58 -16.47 3.83 23.10
C SER A 58 -16.05 5.08 22.29
N ALA A 59 -16.10 5.00 20.97
CA ALA A 59 -15.77 6.07 20.04
C ALA A 59 -16.58 5.92 18.74
N GLY A 60 -17.35 6.94 18.37
CA GLY A 60 -18.27 6.95 17.21
C GLY A 60 -19.73 6.71 17.59
N ASP A 61 -20.66 7.10 16.71
CA ASP A 61 -22.10 6.98 16.95
C ASP A 61 -22.62 5.56 16.61
N THR A 62 -21.89 4.84 15.76
CA THR A 62 -22.24 3.48 15.31
C THR A 62 -21.03 2.54 15.38
N TYR A 63 -21.28 1.24 15.58
CA TYR A 63 -20.25 0.19 15.53
C TYR A 63 -19.50 0.20 14.19
N LEU A 64 -20.20 0.52 13.10
CA LEU A 64 -19.58 0.63 11.78
C LEU A 64 -18.52 1.73 11.75
N GLU A 65 -18.81 2.91 12.30
CA GLU A 65 -17.87 4.04 12.34
C GLU A 65 -16.64 3.74 13.21
N PHE A 66 -16.82 2.98 14.29
CA PHE A 66 -15.71 2.52 15.13
C PHE A 66 -14.75 1.57 14.39
N ILE A 67 -15.27 0.61 13.62
CA ILE A 67 -14.45 -0.42 12.96
C ILE A 67 -13.90 0.01 11.59
N LEU A 68 -14.56 0.95 10.91
CA LEU A 68 -14.19 1.44 9.58
C LEU A 68 -12.72 1.86 9.45
N PRO A 69 -12.16 2.74 10.31
CA PRO A 69 -10.77 3.19 10.16
C PRO A 69 -9.77 2.04 10.33
N GLY A 70 -10.04 1.09 11.23
CA GLY A 70 -9.20 -0.09 11.42
C GLY A 70 -9.17 -0.99 10.17
N MET A 71 -10.33 -1.23 9.55
CA MET A 71 -10.42 -2.04 8.33
C MET A 71 -9.75 -1.36 7.13
N VAL A 72 -9.93 -0.05 6.97
CA VAL A 72 -9.27 0.72 5.90
C VAL A 72 -7.76 0.66 6.07
N ALA A 73 -7.25 0.87 7.29
CA ALA A 73 -5.82 0.77 7.58
C ALA A 73 -5.26 -0.64 7.27
N LEU A 74 -5.95 -1.70 7.70
CA LEU A 74 -5.54 -3.08 7.44
C LEU A 74 -5.53 -3.42 5.95
N SER A 75 -6.58 -3.04 5.23
CA SER A 75 -6.67 -3.26 3.78
C SER A 75 -5.57 -2.52 3.02
N SER A 76 -5.32 -1.25 3.35
CA SER A 76 -4.23 -0.46 2.78
C SER A 76 -2.88 -1.12 3.01
N MET A 77 -2.59 -1.55 4.24
CA MET A 77 -1.35 -2.24 4.58
C MET A 77 -1.18 -3.54 3.77
N VAL A 78 -2.22 -4.36 3.67
CA VAL A 78 -2.15 -5.64 2.94
C VAL A 78 -1.92 -5.42 1.44
N ILE A 79 -2.60 -4.43 0.84
CA ILE A 79 -2.45 -4.10 -0.59
C ILE A 79 -1.04 -3.59 -0.88
N SER A 80 -0.57 -2.59 -0.11
CA SER A 80 0.77 -2.01 -0.26
C SER A 80 1.85 -3.09 -0.08
N PHE A 81 1.79 -3.86 1.01
CA PHE A 81 2.78 -4.90 1.29
C PHE A 81 2.78 -6.01 0.24
N GLY A 82 1.59 -6.44 -0.21
CA GLY A 82 1.46 -7.43 -1.27
C GLY A 82 2.10 -6.95 -2.57
N GLY A 83 1.69 -5.77 -3.05
CA GLY A 83 2.20 -5.18 -4.29
C GLY A 83 3.72 -5.02 -4.30
N THR A 84 4.29 -4.46 -3.23
CA THR A 84 5.74 -4.24 -3.13
C THR A 84 6.53 -5.53 -3.06
N THR A 85 6.07 -6.48 -2.26
CA THR A 85 6.80 -7.73 -2.04
C THR A 85 6.83 -8.54 -3.32
N PHE A 86 5.70 -8.62 -4.03
CA PHE A 86 5.63 -9.31 -5.31
C PHE A 86 6.42 -8.60 -6.41
N SER A 87 6.43 -7.26 -6.45
CA SER A 87 7.27 -6.51 -7.39
C SER A 87 8.75 -6.74 -7.13
N ILE A 88 9.24 -6.51 -5.90
CA ILE A 88 10.67 -6.63 -5.57
C ILE A 88 11.15 -8.08 -5.68
N CYS A 89 10.39 -9.02 -5.13
CA CYS A 89 10.76 -10.44 -5.19
C CYS A 89 10.63 -10.96 -6.62
N GLY A 90 9.66 -10.45 -7.39
CA GLY A 90 9.49 -10.79 -8.79
C GLY A 90 10.66 -10.31 -9.65
N ASP A 91 11.06 -9.05 -9.48
CA ASP A 91 12.22 -8.44 -10.16
C ASP A 91 13.52 -9.14 -9.79
N ARG A 92 13.66 -9.59 -8.54
CA ARG A 92 14.84 -10.29 -8.08
C ARG A 92 14.89 -11.75 -8.56
N LEU A 93 13.78 -12.48 -8.48
CA LEU A 93 13.77 -13.93 -8.68
C LEU A 93 13.54 -14.32 -10.14
N PHE A 94 12.67 -13.60 -10.86
CA PHE A 94 12.27 -13.95 -12.23
C PHE A 94 12.98 -13.06 -13.25
N THR A 95 12.85 -11.74 -13.14
CA THR A 95 13.32 -10.80 -14.17
C THR A 95 14.82 -10.49 -14.06
N LYS A 96 15.41 -10.66 -12.86
CA LYS A 96 16.79 -10.27 -12.51
C LYS A 96 17.14 -8.78 -12.73
N THR A 97 16.15 -7.93 -12.99
CA THR A 97 16.29 -6.47 -13.11
C THR A 97 16.81 -5.82 -11.83
N PHE A 98 16.61 -6.46 -10.67
CA PHE A 98 17.14 -5.95 -9.40
C PHE A 98 18.68 -5.91 -9.37
N GLU A 99 19.36 -6.87 -10.00
CA GLU A 99 20.83 -6.90 -10.05
C GLU A 99 21.38 -5.80 -10.97
N GLU A 100 20.65 -5.46 -12.03
CA GLU A 100 21.00 -4.35 -12.93
C GLU A 100 20.88 -2.99 -12.22
N MET A 101 19.87 -2.81 -11.36
CA MET A 101 19.75 -1.60 -10.54
C MET A 101 20.91 -1.41 -9.56
N LEU A 102 21.59 -2.49 -9.12
CA LEU A 102 22.75 -2.39 -8.25
C LEU A 102 24.00 -1.84 -8.97
N LEU A 103 24.02 -1.88 -10.31
CA LEU A 103 25.10 -1.32 -11.12
C LEU A 103 24.94 0.19 -11.35
N TYR A 104 23.78 0.76 -11.01
CA TYR A 104 23.53 2.18 -11.22
C TYR A 104 24.44 3.01 -10.30
N PRO A 105 24.97 4.15 -10.76
CA PRO A 105 25.79 5.05 -9.95
C PRO A 105 24.92 5.86 -8.97
N VAL A 106 24.05 5.19 -8.21
CA VAL A 106 23.16 5.78 -7.20
C VAL A 106 23.55 5.29 -5.81
N HIS A 107 23.34 6.13 -4.80
CA HIS A 107 23.66 5.75 -3.44
C HIS A 107 22.71 4.62 -2.95
N PRO A 108 23.21 3.57 -2.27
CA PRO A 108 22.38 2.43 -1.83
C PRO A 108 21.16 2.84 -1.00
N LEU A 109 21.33 3.84 -0.12
CA LEU A 109 20.23 4.36 0.70
C LEU A 109 19.15 5.04 -0.15
N ALA A 110 19.53 5.72 -1.25
CA ALA A 110 18.57 6.37 -2.13
C ALA A 110 17.71 5.35 -2.87
N LEU A 111 18.32 4.22 -3.29
CA LEU A 111 17.62 3.08 -3.89
C LEU A 111 16.64 2.43 -2.90
N HIS A 112 17.05 2.25 -1.64
CA HIS A 112 16.16 1.68 -0.61
C HIS A 112 14.97 2.60 -0.34
N LEU A 113 15.21 3.91 -0.17
CA LEU A 113 14.14 4.89 0.04
C LEU A 113 13.21 5.00 -1.17
N GLY A 114 13.74 4.94 -2.40
CA GLY A 114 12.95 5.00 -3.62
C GLY A 114 11.96 3.84 -3.72
N LYS A 115 12.43 2.61 -3.47
CA LYS A 115 11.58 1.41 -3.44
C LYS A 115 10.60 1.40 -2.27
N MET A 116 10.97 1.92 -1.10
CA MET A 116 10.02 2.08 0.01
C MET A 116 8.91 3.05 -0.34
N LEU A 117 9.24 4.21 -0.91
CA LEU A 117 8.26 5.20 -1.34
C LEU A 117 7.32 4.65 -2.42
N ALA A 118 7.85 3.90 -3.38
CA ALA A 118 7.05 3.25 -4.41
C ALA A 118 6.00 2.28 -3.82
N GLY A 119 6.25 1.76 -2.63
CA GLY A 119 5.33 0.90 -1.91
C GLY A 119 4.29 1.55 -1.03
N VAL A 120 4.53 2.81 -0.66
CA VAL A 120 3.58 3.60 0.12
C VAL A 120 2.42 4.07 -0.76
N VAL A 121 2.63 4.19 -2.07
CA VAL A 121 1.65 4.67 -3.05
C VAL A 121 0.92 3.51 -3.74
#